data_AF-A0A0B9G887-F1
#
_entry.id   AF-A0A0B9G887-F1
#
_cell.length_a   1.000
_cell.length_b   1.000
_cell.length_c   1.000
_cell.angle_alpha   90.00
_cell.angle_beta   90.00
_cell.angle_gamma   90.00
#
_symmetry.space_group_name_H-M   'P 1'
#
loop_
_entity.id
_entity.type
_entity.pdbx_description
1 polymer ?
#
loop_
_entity_poly.entity_id
_entity_poly.type
_entity_poly.pdbx_seq_one_letter_code
_entity_poly.pdbx_strand_id
1 'polypeptide(L)'
;MTTSTDDLFLQVRTAHRLLAAYYQRLHPKLDALATQADATFDFWTPELFDKPARANPFKKWQWDLLPAAVTRYVFKRVADTSKVTQGDYTLELIVINDTGIVKEKGKGQPDALKLPQNVESAQSLLRVGIYRACEESSKDYFAEWNSLAYPSHADSDAYQRDKGFVTIGFEVPIAQLMTEEGFNAVNEKIAEYLTLTEKAAFSHTKECEA
;
A
#
# COMPACT_ATOMS: atom_id res chain seq x y z
N MET A 1 -24.28 -13.05 29.06
CA MET A 1 -23.57 -14.33 29.17
C MET A 1 -22.16 -14.00 29.64
N THR A 2 -21.74 -14.51 30.79
CA THR A 2 -20.36 -14.34 31.28
C THR A 2 -19.45 -15.20 30.43
N THR A 3 -18.78 -14.61 29.44
CA THR A 3 -17.67 -15.26 28.74
C THR A 3 -16.65 -15.65 29.80
N SER A 4 -16.33 -16.94 29.91
CA SER A 4 -15.27 -17.37 30.82
C SER A 4 -13.96 -16.69 30.40
N THR A 5 -13.10 -16.34 31.35
CA THR A 5 -11.75 -15.84 31.05
C THR A 5 -10.99 -16.76 30.08
N ASP A 6 -11.27 -18.07 30.14
CA ASP A 6 -10.72 -19.06 29.22
C ASP A 6 -11.21 -18.88 27.77
N ASP A 7 -12.45 -18.42 27.58
CA ASP A 7 -13.01 -18.14 26.26
C ASP A 7 -12.35 -16.90 25.63
N LEU A 8 -12.01 -15.89 26.42
CA LEU A 8 -11.30 -14.70 25.94
C LEU A 8 -9.89 -15.08 25.46
N PHE A 9 -9.13 -15.83 26.25
CA PHE A 9 -7.80 -16.26 25.84
C PHE A 9 -7.83 -17.21 24.64
N LEU A 10 -8.88 -18.03 24.51
CA LEU A 10 -9.11 -18.82 23.31
C LEU A 10 -9.29 -17.92 22.08
N GLN A 11 -10.15 -16.90 22.15
CA GLN A 11 -10.35 -15.93 21.06
C GLN A 11 -9.04 -15.23 20.67
N VAL A 12 -8.25 -14.77 21.65
CA VAL A 12 -6.96 -14.12 21.39
C VAL A 12 -5.98 -15.06 20.67
N ARG A 13 -5.86 -16.32 21.11
CA ARG A 13 -4.99 -17.29 20.43
C ARG A 13 -5.49 -17.59 19.01
N THR A 14 -6.80 -17.66 18.82
CA THR A 14 -7.41 -17.87 17.51
C THR A 14 -7.13 -16.68 16.58
N ALA A 15 -7.33 -15.44 17.05
CA ALA A 15 -7.07 -14.23 16.28
C ALA A 15 -5.62 -14.16 15.77
N HIS A 16 -4.63 -14.40 16.64
CA HIS A 16 -3.22 -14.40 16.22
C HIS A 16 -2.92 -15.44 15.12
N ARG A 17 -3.48 -16.66 15.22
CA ARG A 17 -3.29 -17.70 14.19
C ARG A 17 -4.01 -17.36 12.90
N LEU A 18 -5.20 -16.78 12.97
CA LEU A 18 -5.93 -16.33 11.79
C LEU A 18 -5.18 -15.22 11.06
N LEU A 19 -4.62 -14.24 11.79
CA LEU A 19 -3.78 -13.18 11.21
C LEU A 19 -2.53 -13.76 10.54
N ALA A 20 -1.82 -14.67 11.20
CA ALA A 20 -0.66 -15.33 10.59
C ALA A 20 -1.03 -16.07 9.29
N ALA A 21 -2.12 -16.85 9.33
CA ALA A 21 -2.60 -17.59 8.16
C ALA A 21 -3.11 -16.65 7.04
N TYR A 22 -3.67 -15.49 7.40
CA TYR A 22 -4.07 -14.46 6.45
C TYR A 22 -2.84 -13.93 5.68
N TYR A 23 -1.78 -13.50 6.38
CA TYR A 23 -0.56 -13.00 5.73
C TYR A 23 0.16 -14.05 4.90
N GLN A 24 0.19 -15.31 5.36
CA GLN A 24 0.73 -16.42 4.57
C GLN A 24 0.05 -16.60 3.21
N ARG A 25 -1.20 -16.14 3.05
CA ARG A 25 -1.94 -16.18 1.78
C ARG A 25 -1.85 -14.86 1.02
N LEU A 26 -1.89 -13.73 1.72
CA LEU A 26 -1.85 -12.41 1.11
C LEU A 26 -0.47 -12.07 0.53
N HIS A 27 0.61 -12.27 1.30
CA HIS A 27 1.95 -11.84 0.89
C HIS A 27 2.42 -12.45 -0.43
N PRO A 28 2.23 -13.77 -0.69
CA PRO A 28 2.56 -14.33 -2.00
C PRO A 28 1.77 -13.70 -3.15
N LYS A 29 0.53 -13.26 -2.93
CA LYS A 29 -0.26 -12.55 -3.94
C LYS A 29 0.34 -11.17 -4.22
N LEU A 30 0.68 -10.39 -3.19
CA LEU A 30 1.29 -9.06 -3.36
C LEU A 30 2.64 -9.15 -4.09
N ASP A 31 3.48 -10.10 -3.71
CA ASP A 31 4.77 -10.35 -4.35
C ASP A 31 4.61 -10.77 -5.82
N ALA A 32 3.61 -11.62 -6.11
CA ALA A 32 3.29 -12.02 -7.47
C ALA A 32 2.77 -10.85 -8.33
N LEU A 33 1.94 -9.95 -7.79
CA LEU A 33 1.52 -8.72 -8.49
C LEU A 33 2.74 -7.90 -8.93
N ALA A 34 3.67 -7.67 -8.00
CA ALA A 34 4.86 -6.88 -8.28
C ALA A 34 5.82 -7.57 -9.26
N THR A 35 6.00 -8.89 -9.12
CA THR A 35 6.82 -9.69 -10.04
C THR A 35 6.26 -9.65 -11.46
N GLN A 36 4.94 -9.77 -11.64
CA GLN A 36 4.30 -9.66 -12.96
C GLN A 36 4.41 -8.25 -13.55
N ALA A 37 4.48 -7.24 -12.68
CA ALA A 37 4.77 -5.87 -13.04
C ALA A 37 6.27 -5.58 -13.24
N ASP A 38 7.14 -6.59 -13.27
CA ASP A 38 8.61 -6.47 -13.40
C ASP A 38 9.21 -5.43 -12.43
N ALA A 39 8.69 -5.42 -11.19
CA ALA A 39 9.14 -4.57 -10.10
C ALA A 39 9.71 -5.44 -8.96
N THR A 40 10.75 -4.96 -8.30
CA THR A 40 11.43 -5.68 -7.21
C THR A 40 11.12 -5.06 -5.86
N PHE A 41 11.02 -5.88 -4.82
CA PHE A 41 10.75 -5.40 -3.46
C PHE A 41 11.82 -4.41 -2.99
N ASP A 42 11.38 -3.28 -2.45
CA ASP A 42 12.26 -2.25 -1.88
C ASP A 42 12.14 -2.23 -0.34
N PHE A 43 10.96 -1.89 0.16
CA PHE A 43 10.70 -1.89 1.60
C PHE A 43 9.21 -2.07 1.90
N TRP A 44 8.92 -2.28 3.19
CA TRP A 44 7.58 -2.18 3.74
C TRP A 44 7.61 -1.32 5.00
N THR A 45 6.50 -0.65 5.28
CA THR A 45 6.31 0.09 6.52
C THR A 45 4.85 0.11 6.94
N PRO A 46 4.55 0.12 8.24
CA PRO A 46 3.24 0.56 8.72
C PRO A 46 2.94 1.99 8.28
N GLU A 47 1.68 2.27 7.96
CA GLU A 47 1.22 3.60 7.54
C GLU A 47 0.63 4.41 8.70
N LEU A 48 -0.05 3.74 9.63
CA LEU A 48 -0.80 4.40 10.72
C LEU A 48 -0.17 4.27 12.11
N PHE A 49 0.62 3.24 12.37
CA PHE A 49 1.21 2.94 13.69
C PHE A 49 2.72 2.74 13.58
N ASP A 50 3.43 2.68 14.71
CA ASP A 50 4.85 2.34 14.67
C ASP A 50 5.04 0.82 14.47
N LYS A 51 6.20 0.43 13.96
CA LYS A 51 6.67 -0.96 14.09
C LYS A 51 7.00 -1.28 15.57
N PRO A 52 6.87 -2.54 16.01
CA PRO A 52 7.27 -2.94 17.36
C PRO A 52 8.70 -2.49 17.66
N ALA A 53 8.84 -1.58 18.62
CA ALA A 53 10.13 -1.02 18.98
C ALA A 53 10.91 -1.96 19.93
N ARG A 54 12.25 -1.91 19.86
CA ARG A 54 13.12 -2.50 20.89
C ARG A 54 13.06 -1.74 22.22
N ALA A 55 12.57 -0.50 22.20
CA ALA A 55 12.38 0.33 23.37
C ALA A 55 11.28 -0.24 24.30
N ASN A 56 11.13 0.34 25.48
CA ASN A 56 10.14 -0.10 26.47
C ASN A 56 8.71 -0.13 25.88
N PRO A 57 8.09 -1.31 25.67
CA PRO A 57 6.79 -1.43 25.01
C PRO A 57 5.65 -0.88 25.88
N PHE A 58 5.84 -0.75 27.20
CA PHE A 58 4.86 -0.14 28.11
C PHE A 58 4.81 1.39 28.00
N LYS A 59 5.69 1.99 27.18
CA LYS A 59 5.70 3.42 26.84
C LYS A 59 5.31 3.69 25.39
N LYS A 60 4.81 2.66 24.70
CA LYS A 60 4.37 2.69 23.31
C LYS A 60 2.88 2.37 23.20
N TRP A 61 2.29 2.66 22.05
CA TRP A 61 0.89 2.32 21.81
C TRP A 61 0.79 0.81 21.63
N GLN A 62 -0.28 0.20 22.15
CA GLN A 62 -0.50 -1.23 21.99
C GLN A 62 -0.71 -1.59 20.51
N TRP A 63 -1.23 -0.65 19.72
CA TRP A 63 -1.31 -0.75 18.26
C TRP A 63 0.04 -0.95 17.57
N ASP A 64 1.15 -0.51 18.17
CA ASP A 64 2.49 -0.73 17.61
C ASP A 64 2.88 -2.23 17.64
N LEU A 65 2.17 -3.06 18.42
CA LEU A 65 2.30 -4.53 18.40
C LEU A 65 1.43 -5.19 17.32
N LEU A 66 0.58 -4.42 16.63
CA LEU A 66 -0.26 -4.81 15.50
C LEU A 66 0.07 -3.98 14.25
N PRO A 67 1.35 -3.86 13.86
CA PRO A 67 1.81 -2.89 12.86
C PRO A 67 1.26 -3.13 11.45
N ALA A 68 0.72 -4.33 11.21
CA ALA A 68 0.21 -4.74 9.91
C ALA A 68 -1.26 -4.35 9.66
N ALA A 69 -1.90 -3.58 10.56
CA ALA A 69 -3.28 -3.14 10.39
C ALA A 69 -3.48 -2.30 9.11
N VAL A 70 -2.57 -1.35 8.86
CA VAL A 70 -2.46 -0.64 7.58
C VAL A 70 -0.99 -0.53 7.22
N THR A 71 -0.60 -1.15 6.10
CA THR A 71 0.80 -1.24 5.66
C THR A 71 0.97 -0.86 4.21
N ARG A 72 2.11 -0.26 3.93
CA ARG A 72 2.59 0.08 2.60
C ARG A 72 3.72 -0.88 2.23
N TYR A 73 3.60 -1.55 1.10
CA TYR A 73 4.61 -2.39 0.47
C TYR A 73 5.05 -1.72 -0.82
N VAL A 74 6.35 -1.52 -0.99
CA VAL A 74 6.91 -0.72 -2.08
C VAL A 74 7.81 -1.60 -2.92
N PHE A 75 7.57 -1.55 -4.23
CA PHE A 75 8.32 -2.27 -5.24
C PHE A 75 8.77 -1.28 -6.30
N LYS A 76 9.98 -1.46 -6.84
CA LYS A 76 10.55 -0.52 -7.81
C LYS A 76 11.15 -1.22 -9.01
N ARG A 77 11.04 -0.55 -10.15
CA ARG A 77 11.86 -0.76 -11.35
C ARG A 77 12.60 0.55 -11.61
N VAL A 78 13.76 0.66 -10.99
CA VAL A 78 14.59 1.87 -10.99
C VAL A 78 16.01 1.47 -11.38
N ALA A 79 16.58 2.13 -12.39
CA ALA A 79 17.92 1.82 -12.88
C ALA A 79 19.03 2.25 -11.90
N ASP A 80 18.88 3.42 -11.28
CA ASP A 80 19.85 4.01 -10.34
C ASP A 80 19.08 4.81 -9.29
N THR A 81 19.17 4.43 -8.01
CA THR A 81 18.41 5.11 -6.95
C THR A 81 18.95 6.49 -6.59
N SER A 82 20.20 6.81 -6.97
CA SER A 82 20.83 8.10 -6.65
C SER A 82 20.32 9.26 -7.49
N LYS A 83 19.56 8.97 -8.56
CA LYS A 83 19.00 9.93 -9.51
C LYS A 83 17.62 9.47 -9.99
N VAL A 84 16.86 10.33 -10.64
CA VAL A 84 15.63 9.97 -11.35
C VAL A 84 15.95 9.80 -12.83
N THR A 85 15.70 8.62 -13.38
CA THR A 85 15.78 8.36 -14.83
C THR A 85 14.37 8.30 -15.41
N GLN A 86 14.16 8.91 -16.58
CA GLN A 86 12.86 8.84 -17.26
C GLN A 86 12.46 7.37 -17.49
N GLY A 87 11.21 7.04 -17.17
CA GLY A 87 10.68 5.69 -17.29
C GLY A 87 10.84 4.81 -16.05
N ASP A 88 11.72 5.17 -15.10
CA ASP A 88 11.79 4.51 -13.80
C ASP A 88 10.43 4.60 -13.09
N TYR A 89 9.98 3.52 -12.46
CA TYR A 89 8.71 3.54 -11.74
C TYR A 89 8.70 2.79 -10.41
N THR A 90 7.76 3.21 -9.57
CA THR A 90 7.42 2.56 -8.32
C THR A 90 5.99 2.05 -8.38
N LEU A 91 5.82 0.80 -7.95
CA LEU A 91 4.54 0.18 -7.63
C LEU A 91 4.39 0.14 -6.12
N GLU A 92 3.37 0.80 -5.63
CA GLU A 92 3.03 0.89 -4.22
C GLU A 92 1.73 0.13 -3.96
N LEU A 93 1.77 -0.78 -2.99
CA LEU A 93 0.64 -1.57 -2.56
C LEU A 93 0.33 -1.23 -1.09
N ILE A 94 -0.77 -0.53 -0.85
CA ILE A 94 -1.22 -0.20 0.51
C ILE A 94 -2.34 -1.16 0.90
N VAL A 95 -2.05 -2.03 1.87
CA VAL A 95 -2.99 -2.98 2.45
C VAL A 95 -3.67 -2.31 3.63
N ILE A 96 -4.97 -2.09 3.52
CA ILE A 96 -5.84 -1.57 4.57
C ILE A 96 -6.69 -2.73 5.06
N ASN A 97 -6.39 -3.32 6.22
CA ASN A 97 -7.18 -4.44 6.72
C ASN A 97 -8.53 -4.02 7.30
N ASP A 98 -8.62 -2.78 7.78
CA ASP A 98 -9.81 -2.22 8.41
C ASP A 98 -9.86 -0.70 8.14
N THR A 99 -10.80 -0.26 7.29
CA THR A 99 -11.01 1.16 6.98
C THR A 99 -11.51 1.99 8.16
N GLY A 100 -12.02 1.35 9.21
CA GLY A 100 -12.41 2.01 10.46
C GLY A 100 -11.22 2.49 11.28
N ILE A 101 -10.03 1.94 11.02
CA ILE A 101 -8.78 2.43 11.59
C ILE A 101 -8.32 3.65 10.80
N VAL A 102 -8.44 4.82 11.42
CA VAL A 102 -8.03 6.10 10.84
C VAL A 102 -6.86 6.69 11.62
N LYS A 103 -6.08 7.56 10.96
CA LYS A 103 -4.98 8.28 11.62
C LYS A 103 -5.53 9.14 12.75
N GLU A 104 -5.09 8.83 13.97
CA GLU A 104 -5.51 9.55 15.17
C GLU A 104 -4.92 10.97 15.15
N LYS A 105 -5.77 11.96 15.41
CA LYS A 105 -5.36 13.39 15.45
C LYS A 105 -5.00 13.85 16.87
N GLY A 106 -5.28 13.02 17.88
CA GLY A 106 -5.03 13.29 19.29
C GLY A 106 -3.68 12.80 19.83
N LYS A 107 -3.47 13.00 21.14
CA LYS A 107 -2.27 12.56 21.88
C LYS A 107 -2.41 11.16 22.50
N GLY A 108 -3.54 10.48 22.31
CA GLY A 108 -3.83 9.15 22.85
C GLY A 108 -4.02 8.13 21.73
N GLN A 109 -3.82 6.85 22.04
CA GLN A 109 -4.12 5.79 21.08
C GLN A 109 -5.64 5.53 21.01
N PRO A 110 -6.18 5.14 19.85
CA PRO A 110 -7.60 4.82 19.74
C PRO A 110 -7.95 3.55 20.53
N ASP A 111 -9.13 3.52 21.15
CA ASP A 111 -9.69 2.33 21.77
C ASP A 111 -10.22 1.41 20.65
N ALA A 112 -9.58 0.25 20.47
CA ALA A 112 -9.89 -0.70 19.39
C ALA A 112 -11.35 -1.20 19.40
N LEU A 113 -12.02 -1.17 20.57
CA LEU A 113 -13.41 -1.62 20.70
C LEU A 113 -14.42 -0.47 20.56
N LYS A 114 -13.95 0.76 20.36
CA LYS A 114 -14.79 1.97 20.26
C LYS A 114 -14.40 2.84 19.08
N LEU A 115 -13.90 2.22 18.01
CA LEU A 115 -13.68 2.92 16.76
C LEU A 115 -15.04 3.47 16.26
N PRO A 116 -15.08 4.68 15.66
CA PRO A 116 -16.33 5.28 15.21
C PRO A 116 -17.08 4.45 14.16
N GLN A 117 -16.33 3.80 13.28
CA GLN A 117 -16.85 2.82 12.33
C GLN A 117 -16.85 1.44 13.00
N ASN A 118 -17.99 0.76 12.94
CA ASN A 118 -18.08 -0.61 13.45
C ASN A 118 -17.40 -1.60 12.49
N VAL A 119 -17.04 -2.77 13.01
CA VAL A 119 -16.29 -3.77 12.24
C VAL A 119 -17.10 -4.33 11.06
N GLU A 120 -18.43 -4.37 11.17
CA GLU A 120 -19.31 -4.91 10.12
C GLU A 120 -19.45 -3.99 8.91
N SER A 121 -19.25 -2.67 9.10
CA SER A 121 -19.24 -1.68 8.02
C SER A 121 -17.84 -1.35 7.52
N ALA A 122 -16.79 -1.74 8.26
CA ALA A 122 -15.42 -1.61 7.83
C ALA A 122 -15.12 -2.53 6.63
N GLN A 123 -14.18 -2.11 5.80
CA GLN A 123 -13.72 -2.85 4.64
C GLN A 123 -12.25 -3.19 4.75
N SER A 124 -11.85 -4.25 4.05
CA SER A 124 -10.44 -4.56 3.80
C SER A 124 -10.12 -4.28 2.33
N LEU A 125 -9.24 -3.33 2.07
CA LEU A 125 -8.94 -2.80 0.75
C LEU A 125 -7.44 -2.92 0.42
N LEU A 126 -7.14 -3.24 -0.84
CA LEU A 126 -5.84 -3.01 -1.43
C LEU A 126 -5.92 -1.73 -2.27
N ARG A 127 -5.07 -0.77 -1.95
CA ARG A 127 -4.80 0.40 -2.78
C ARG A 127 -3.52 0.16 -3.58
N VAL A 128 -3.58 0.50 -4.86
CA VAL A 128 -2.48 0.35 -5.81
C VAL A 128 -2.14 1.73 -6.36
N GLY A 129 -0.88 2.12 -6.25
CA GLY A 129 -0.34 3.34 -6.84
C GLY A 129 0.83 3.04 -7.76
N ILE A 130 0.83 3.62 -8.95
CA ILE A 130 1.95 3.59 -9.89
C ILE A 130 2.47 5.01 -10.06
N TYR A 131 3.79 5.17 -9.93
CA TYR A 131 4.47 6.45 -10.04
C TYR A 131 5.61 6.28 -11.03
N ARG A 132 5.50 6.86 -12.22
CA ARG A 132 6.50 6.75 -13.28
C ARG A 132 7.16 8.10 -13.52
N ALA A 133 8.49 8.14 -13.46
CA ALA A 133 9.25 9.34 -13.80
C ALA A 133 9.04 9.68 -15.28
N CYS A 134 8.63 10.91 -15.57
CA CYS A 134 8.53 11.45 -16.93
C CYS A 134 9.61 12.48 -17.25
N GLU A 135 10.36 12.94 -16.25
CA GLU A 135 11.51 13.84 -16.38
C GLU A 135 12.73 13.21 -15.70
N GLU A 136 13.93 13.56 -16.18
CA GLU A 136 15.17 13.19 -15.50
C GLU A 136 15.51 14.20 -14.40
N SER A 137 16.15 13.72 -13.34
CA SER A 137 16.65 14.56 -12.24
C SER A 137 17.91 13.97 -11.64
N SER A 138 18.87 14.80 -11.25
CA SER A 138 20.09 14.34 -10.56
C SER A 138 19.88 14.07 -9.07
N LYS A 139 18.64 14.18 -8.57
CA LYS A 139 18.29 13.98 -7.17
C LYS A 139 17.88 12.54 -6.89
N ASP A 140 18.08 12.11 -5.64
CA ASP A 140 17.69 10.80 -5.14
C ASP A 140 16.23 10.44 -5.48
N TYR A 141 16.05 9.25 -6.06
CA TYR A 141 14.75 8.79 -6.55
C TYR A 141 13.71 8.68 -5.43
N PHE A 142 14.11 8.09 -4.30
CA PHE A 142 13.21 7.88 -3.16
C PHE A 142 12.73 9.22 -2.60
N ALA A 143 13.61 10.21 -2.45
CA ALA A 143 13.26 11.52 -1.96
C ALA A 143 12.25 12.24 -2.88
N GLU A 144 12.44 12.19 -4.20
CA GLU A 144 11.52 12.84 -5.14
C GLU A 144 10.17 12.12 -5.17
N TRP A 145 10.16 10.78 -5.35
CA TRP A 145 8.95 9.96 -5.39
C TRP A 145 8.14 10.05 -4.09
N ASN A 146 8.79 9.93 -2.93
CA ASN A 146 8.10 9.94 -1.64
C ASN A 146 7.62 11.35 -1.22
N SER A 147 7.96 12.39 -2.00
CA SER A 147 7.43 13.75 -1.81
C SER A 147 6.15 14.03 -2.60
N LEU A 148 5.73 13.10 -3.47
CA LEU A 148 4.55 13.22 -4.31
C LEU A 148 3.27 13.09 -3.47
N ALA A 149 2.18 13.68 -3.96
CA ALA A 149 0.86 13.32 -3.46
C ALA A 149 0.51 11.88 -3.87
N TYR A 150 -0.25 11.19 -3.01
CA TYR A 150 -0.86 9.92 -3.40
C TYR A 150 -1.77 10.11 -4.63
N PRO A 151 -1.79 9.16 -5.57
CA PRO A 151 -2.70 9.22 -6.70
C PRO A 151 -4.15 9.12 -6.20
N SER A 152 -5.07 9.55 -7.05
CA SER A 152 -6.46 9.15 -6.89
C SER A 152 -6.55 7.62 -6.93
N HIS A 153 -7.21 7.03 -5.94
CA HIS A 153 -7.53 5.61 -5.93
C HIS A 153 -8.98 5.35 -6.35
N ALA A 154 -9.73 6.40 -6.70
CA ALA A 154 -11.01 6.24 -7.35
C ALA A 154 -10.82 5.54 -8.69
N ASP A 155 -11.75 4.66 -9.04
CA ASP A 155 -11.70 3.90 -10.29
C ASP A 155 -11.84 4.85 -11.50
N SER A 156 -10.70 5.27 -12.04
CA SER A 156 -10.58 6.24 -13.11
C SER A 156 -9.25 6.05 -13.84
N ASP A 157 -9.30 6.14 -15.17
CA ASP A 157 -8.11 6.10 -16.03
C ASP A 157 -7.37 7.46 -16.09
N ALA A 158 -7.77 8.41 -15.25
CA ALA A 158 -7.16 9.73 -15.20
C ALA A 158 -5.85 9.69 -14.40
N TYR A 159 -4.72 9.66 -15.12
CA TYR A 159 -3.40 9.90 -14.51
C TYR A 159 -3.23 11.39 -14.15
N GLN A 160 -2.35 11.65 -13.18
CA GLN A 160 -1.95 12.97 -12.75
C GLN A 160 -0.46 13.19 -13.08
N ARG A 161 -0.06 14.46 -13.26
CA ARG A 161 1.36 14.82 -13.30
C ARG A 161 1.71 15.63 -12.05
N ASP A 162 2.76 15.23 -11.37
CA ASP A 162 3.27 15.91 -10.18
C ASP A 162 4.81 15.82 -10.16
N LYS A 163 5.50 16.96 -10.03
CA LYS A 163 6.96 17.08 -9.90
C LYS A 163 7.79 16.14 -10.81
N GLY A 164 7.48 16.08 -12.11
CA GLY A 164 8.22 15.23 -13.05
C GLY A 164 7.86 13.74 -13.01
N PHE A 165 6.74 13.39 -12.39
CA PHE A 165 6.16 12.04 -12.40
C PHE A 165 4.76 12.04 -13.00
N VAL A 166 4.41 10.95 -13.65
CA VAL A 166 3.03 10.56 -13.97
C VAL A 166 2.58 9.56 -12.90
N THR A 167 1.45 9.84 -12.26
CA THR A 167 0.90 8.99 -11.20
C THR A 167 -0.51 8.52 -11.54
N ILE A 168 -0.85 7.30 -11.18
CA ILE A 168 -2.19 6.73 -11.33
C ILE A 168 -2.41 5.67 -10.26
N GLY A 169 -3.66 5.46 -9.85
CA GLY A 169 -3.97 4.47 -8.83
C GLY A 169 -5.41 3.98 -8.88
N PHE A 170 -5.67 2.91 -8.15
CA PHE A 170 -7.00 2.33 -7.97
C PHE A 170 -7.07 1.58 -6.64
N GLU A 171 -8.27 1.22 -6.20
CA GLU A 171 -8.47 0.34 -5.07
C GLU A 171 -9.38 -0.84 -5.39
N VAL A 172 -9.20 -1.94 -4.66
CA VAL A 172 -9.95 -3.19 -4.82
C VAL A 172 -10.17 -3.84 -3.45
N PRO A 173 -11.32 -4.48 -3.19
CA PRO A 173 -11.50 -5.28 -1.99
C PRO A 173 -10.47 -6.41 -1.92
N ILE A 174 -9.84 -6.60 -0.76
CA ILE A 174 -8.86 -7.71 -0.58
C ILE A 174 -9.55 -9.05 -0.80
N ALA A 175 -10.82 -9.20 -0.40
CA ALA A 175 -11.58 -10.41 -0.67
C ALA A 175 -11.62 -10.78 -2.16
N GLN A 176 -11.70 -9.79 -3.06
CA GLN A 176 -11.63 -10.02 -4.50
C GLN A 176 -10.23 -10.44 -4.94
N LEU A 177 -9.18 -9.76 -4.46
CA LEU A 177 -7.78 -10.12 -4.71
C LEU A 177 -7.46 -11.58 -4.32
N MET A 178 -8.09 -12.10 -3.26
CA MET A 178 -7.85 -13.47 -2.79
C MET A 178 -8.41 -14.55 -3.73
N THR A 179 -9.27 -14.19 -4.68
CA THR A 179 -9.77 -15.11 -5.71
C THR A 179 -8.81 -15.17 -6.91
N GLU A 180 -8.89 -16.23 -7.71
CA GLU A 180 -8.08 -16.32 -8.94
C GLU A 180 -8.50 -15.28 -9.98
N GLU A 181 -9.80 -15.13 -10.22
CA GLU A 181 -10.37 -14.14 -11.13
C GLU A 181 -9.99 -12.71 -10.72
N GLY A 182 -10.19 -12.37 -9.45
CA GLY A 182 -9.84 -11.04 -8.95
C GLY A 182 -8.34 -10.77 -8.95
N PHE A 183 -7.50 -11.78 -8.67
CA PHE A 183 -6.05 -11.64 -8.82
C PHE A 183 -5.64 -11.34 -10.27
N ASN A 184 -6.23 -12.03 -11.25
CA ASN A 184 -5.95 -11.79 -12.66
C ASN A 184 -6.42 -10.40 -13.09
N ALA A 185 -7.62 -9.99 -12.68
CA ALA A 185 -8.15 -8.65 -12.98
C ALA A 185 -7.27 -7.52 -12.41
N VAL A 186 -6.71 -7.70 -11.20
CA VAL A 186 -5.79 -6.73 -10.62
C VAL A 186 -4.47 -6.66 -11.41
N ASN A 187 -3.93 -7.80 -11.85
CA ASN A 187 -2.73 -7.81 -12.71
C ASN A 187 -2.96 -7.13 -14.05
N GLU A 188 -4.09 -7.43 -14.71
CA GLU A 188 -4.47 -6.80 -15.97
C GLU A 188 -4.55 -5.28 -15.83
N LYS A 189 -5.19 -4.81 -14.74
CA LYS A 189 -5.29 -3.37 -14.45
C LYS A 189 -3.95 -2.71 -14.14
N ILE A 190 -3.05 -3.38 -13.41
CA ILE A 190 -1.68 -2.91 -13.19
C ILE A 190 -0.94 -2.79 -14.53
N ALA A 191 -1.03 -3.79 -15.41
CA ALA A 191 -0.39 -3.78 -16.71
C ALA A 191 -0.93 -2.67 -17.64
N GLU A 192 -2.25 -2.44 -17.62
CA GLU A 192 -2.89 -1.33 -18.30
C GLU A 192 -2.35 0.02 -17.80
N TYR A 193 -2.31 0.23 -16.49
CA TYR A 193 -1.86 1.48 -15.89
C TYR A 193 -0.36 1.72 -16.10
N LEU A 194 0.46 0.66 -16.10
CA LEU A 194 1.87 0.76 -16.50
C LEU A 194 2.01 1.23 -17.95
N THR A 195 1.18 0.70 -18.86
CA THR A 195 1.15 1.12 -20.27
C THR A 195 0.69 2.57 -20.44
N LEU A 196 -0.34 2.99 -19.69
CA LEU A 196 -0.84 4.36 -19.71
C LEU A 196 0.20 5.35 -19.22
N THR A 197 0.82 5.07 -18.06
CA THR A 197 1.87 5.94 -17.50
C THR A 197 3.11 5.99 -18.38
N GLU A 198 3.48 4.89 -19.04
CA GLU A 198 4.56 4.87 -20.03
C GLU A 198 4.29 5.81 -21.20
N LYS A 199 3.13 5.66 -21.85
CA LYS A 199 2.74 6.54 -22.96
C LYS A 199 2.72 8.01 -22.53
N ALA A 200 2.19 8.32 -21.36
CA ALA A 200 2.18 9.66 -20.81
C ALA A 200 3.61 10.17 -20.50
N ALA A 201 4.51 9.33 -19.99
CA ALA A 201 5.87 9.74 -19.70
C ALA A 201 6.62 10.18 -20.98
N PHE A 202 6.40 9.48 -22.10
CA PHE A 202 7.11 9.72 -23.36
C PHE A 202 6.36 10.60 -24.37
N SER A 203 5.12 11.00 -24.11
CA SER A 203 4.36 11.88 -25.01
C SER A 203 4.86 13.33 -25.01
N HIS A 204 5.46 13.79 -23.91
CA HIS A 204 5.89 15.19 -23.76
C HIS A 204 7.26 15.49 -24.38
N THR A 205 8.09 14.46 -24.62
CA THR A 205 9.41 14.64 -25.26
C THR A 205 9.30 15.12 -26.71
N LYS A 206 8.17 14.86 -27.39
CA LYS A 206 7.95 15.26 -28.80
C LYS A 206 7.49 16.71 -29.00
N GLU A 207 7.01 17.39 -27.96
CA GLU A 207 6.54 18.79 -28.08
C GLU A 207 7.66 19.82 -27.86
N CYS A 208 8.81 19.41 -27.33
CA CYS A 208 9.98 20.28 -27.12
C CYS A 208 11.05 20.16 -28.22
N GLU A 209 10.87 19.25 -29.19
CA GLU A 209 11.79 19.03 -30.32
C GLU A 209 11.25 19.53 -31.67
N ALA A 210 10.10 20.22 -31.69
CA ALA A 210 9.48 20.82 -32.87
C ALA A 210 9.47 22.35 -32.80
#